data_AF-A0A7L0ELX4-F1
#
_entry.id   AF-A0A7L0ELX4-F1
#
_cell.length_a   1.000
_cell.length_b   1.000
_cell.length_c   1.000
_cell.angle_alpha   90.00
_cell.angle_beta   90.00
_cell.angle_gamma   90.00
#
_symmetry.space_group_name_H-M   'P 1'
#
loop_
_entity.id
_entity.type
_entity.pdbx_description
1 polymer ?
#
loop_
_entity_poly.entity_id
_entity_poly.type
_entity_poly.pdbx_seq_one_letter_code
_entity_poly.pdbx_strand_id
1 'polypeptide(L)'
;RALKSEGVCESVLYGLPFIIKPTSCWQLDWDELEINQHSFHALCHSLLKRKWMLLAKREPQNTSPSWNVMVHSYYIIVPSDSASLLVKAVTTRELLLPSTFPALLAEHPERSFLLSEQSALNSLEVEVAYNPLHLKSNLYKYLKSVLYKPLHRQQAQPRDQRLERHQPKQVSLLPHQSRAKATVAPLLMAPSPVQVFRPAAVGRDSCERSLLPKEYEE
;
A
#
# COMPACT_ATOMS: atom_id res chain seq x y z
N ARG A 1 21.59 7.35 -6.13
CA ARG A 1 22.58 8.33 -5.61
C ARG A 1 22.53 8.30 -4.08
N ALA A 2 23.64 8.52 -3.38
CA ALA A 2 23.60 8.70 -1.92
C ALA A 2 23.25 10.16 -1.55
N LEU A 3 22.50 10.34 -0.46
CA LEU A 3 22.11 11.62 0.13
C LEU A 3 22.46 11.58 1.62
N LYS A 4 22.78 12.72 2.23
CA LYS A 4 22.80 12.83 3.70
C LYS A 4 21.37 12.91 4.24
N SER A 5 21.11 12.32 5.41
CA SER A 5 19.79 12.40 6.06
C SER A 5 19.36 13.84 6.38
N GLU A 6 20.30 14.66 6.86
CA GLU A 6 20.10 16.08 7.18
C GLU A 6 19.79 16.98 5.96
N GLY A 7 20.11 16.51 4.76
CA GLY A 7 19.98 17.30 3.52
C GLY A 7 18.66 17.09 2.77
N VAL A 8 17.69 16.36 3.36
CA VAL A 8 16.42 16.02 2.73
C VAL A 8 15.28 16.63 3.53
N CYS A 9 14.45 17.44 2.87
CA CYS A 9 13.25 17.98 3.48
C CYS A 9 12.14 16.92 3.47
N GLU A 10 11.60 16.58 4.64
CA GLU A 10 10.53 15.57 4.72
C GLU A 10 9.19 16.06 4.14
N SER A 11 8.98 17.38 4.02
CA SER A 11 7.75 17.97 3.47
C SER A 11 7.52 17.71 1.98
N VAL A 12 8.56 17.30 1.24
CA VAL A 12 8.47 16.87 -0.17
C VAL A 12 8.43 15.35 -0.32
N LEU A 13 8.10 14.62 0.76
CA LEU A 13 7.88 13.18 0.74
C LEU A 13 6.39 12.90 0.94
N TYR A 14 5.84 11.99 0.13
CA TYR A 14 4.39 11.81 0.06
C TYR A 14 3.97 10.34 -0.14
N GLY A 15 2.67 10.09 0.01
CA GLY A 15 2.06 8.79 -0.19
C GLY A 15 2.29 7.81 0.96
N LEU A 16 1.88 6.56 0.74
CA LEU A 16 2.11 5.48 1.68
C LEU A 16 3.54 4.95 1.52
N PRO A 17 4.32 4.81 2.61
CA PRO A 17 5.66 4.26 2.52
C PRO A 17 5.64 2.74 2.36
N PHE A 18 6.68 2.18 1.75
CA PHE A 18 6.89 0.74 1.62
C PHE A 18 8.07 0.29 2.49
N ILE A 19 8.02 -0.94 3.00
CA ILE A 19 9.14 -1.55 3.72
C ILE A 19 9.79 -2.58 2.80
N ILE A 20 11.05 -2.37 2.44
CA ILE A 20 11.89 -3.37 1.78
C ILE A 20 12.58 -4.18 2.89
N LYS A 21 12.57 -5.50 2.68
CA LYS A 21 13.32 -6.50 3.44
C LYS A 21 14.11 -7.37 2.43
N PRO A 22 15.17 -8.07 2.86
CA PRO A 22 15.80 -9.09 2.01
C PRO A 22 14.75 -10.11 1.57
N THR A 23 14.87 -10.59 0.33
CA THR A 23 13.95 -11.59 -0.22
C THR A 23 14.11 -12.95 0.45
N SER A 24 13.02 -13.71 0.50
CA SER A 24 12.99 -15.12 0.90
C SER A 24 12.36 -15.97 -0.21
N CYS A 25 12.64 -15.60 -1.47
CA CYS A 25 12.08 -16.28 -2.64
C CYS A 25 12.69 -17.68 -2.80
N TRP A 26 11.84 -18.69 -2.91
CA TRP A 26 12.23 -20.10 -3.12
C TRP A 26 12.91 -20.37 -4.47
N GLN A 27 12.93 -19.40 -5.39
CA GLN A 27 13.57 -19.51 -6.71
C GLN A 27 15.08 -19.27 -6.67
N LEU A 28 15.59 -18.71 -5.57
CA LEU A 28 17.02 -18.54 -5.29
C LEU A 28 17.49 -19.75 -4.47
N ASP A 29 18.77 -20.10 -4.59
CA ASP A 29 19.35 -21.13 -3.74
C ASP A 29 19.66 -20.61 -2.31
N TRP A 30 20.07 -21.52 -1.43
CA TRP A 30 20.32 -21.18 -0.02
C TRP A 30 21.52 -20.23 0.15
N ASP A 31 22.55 -20.38 -0.68
CA ASP A 31 23.78 -19.58 -0.60
C ASP A 31 23.49 -18.16 -1.12
N GLU A 32 22.74 -18.02 -2.22
CA GLU A 32 22.25 -16.73 -2.73
C GLU A 32 21.35 -16.02 -1.71
N LEU A 33 20.43 -16.73 -1.05
CA LEU A 33 19.58 -16.18 -0.01
C LEU A 33 20.40 -15.68 1.19
N GLU A 34 21.41 -16.44 1.62
CA GLU A 34 22.29 -16.07 2.73
C GLU A 34 23.20 -14.89 2.36
N ILE A 35 23.79 -14.88 1.16
CA ILE A 35 24.59 -13.75 0.64
C ILE A 35 23.72 -12.49 0.53
N ASN A 36 22.48 -12.60 0.04
CA ASN A 36 21.54 -11.49 -0.03
C ASN A 36 21.17 -10.95 1.37
N GLN A 37 20.91 -11.84 2.33
CA GLN A 37 20.63 -11.47 3.73
C GLN A 37 21.79 -10.67 4.34
N HIS A 38 23.02 -11.19 4.22
CA HIS A 38 24.23 -10.52 4.72
C HIS A 38 24.52 -9.20 4.02
N SER A 39 24.39 -9.15 2.69
CA SER A 39 24.60 -7.94 1.88
C SER A 39 23.60 -6.85 2.21
N PHE A 40 22.32 -7.20 2.38
CA PHE A 40 21.28 -6.27 2.77
C PHE A 40 21.52 -5.71 4.18
N HIS A 41 21.87 -6.56 5.14
CA HIS A 41 22.21 -6.13 6.50
C HIS A 41 23.43 -5.19 6.52
N ALA A 42 24.49 -5.53 5.78
CA ALA A 42 25.69 -4.70 5.64
C ALA A 42 25.39 -3.33 5.00
N LEU A 43 24.47 -3.29 4.01
CA LEU A 43 23.98 -2.05 3.41
C LEU A 43 23.24 -1.18 4.44
N CYS A 44 22.25 -1.72 5.16
CA CYS A 44 21.49 -1.01 6.19
C CYS A 44 22.42 -0.40 7.25
N HIS A 45 23.32 -1.22 7.82
CA HIS A 45 24.29 -0.76 8.82
C HIS A 45 25.24 0.32 8.26
N SER A 46 25.71 0.17 7.03
CA SER A 46 26.59 1.16 6.39
C SER A 46 25.91 2.51 6.15
N LEU A 47 24.63 2.50 5.77
CA LEU A 47 23.85 3.72 5.58
C LEU A 47 23.55 4.41 6.92
N LEU A 48 23.13 3.66 7.96
CA LEU A 48 22.91 4.17 9.32
C LEU A 48 24.17 4.83 9.88
N LYS A 49 25.31 4.12 9.87
CA LYS A 49 26.58 4.60 10.42
C LYS A 49 27.07 5.90 9.74
N ARG A 50 26.73 6.09 8.47
CA ARG A 50 27.09 7.30 7.69
C ARG A 50 26.03 8.40 7.75
N LYS A 51 24.86 8.15 8.37
CA LYS A 51 23.66 9.01 8.29
C LYS A 51 23.26 9.29 6.83
N TRP A 52 23.29 8.25 5.99
CA TRP A 52 23.00 8.33 4.56
C TRP A 52 21.68 7.67 4.19
N MET A 53 21.09 8.16 3.10
CA MET A 53 19.89 7.63 2.46
C MET A 53 20.17 7.47 0.96
N LEU A 54 19.36 6.70 0.24
CA LEU A 54 19.53 6.50 -1.20
C LEU A 54 18.39 7.13 -1.99
N LEU A 55 18.71 8.01 -2.93
CA LEU A 55 17.80 8.41 -3.99
C LEU A 55 17.80 7.36 -5.09
N ALA A 56 16.67 6.66 -5.22
CA ALA A 56 16.38 5.74 -6.30
C ALA A 56 15.53 6.42 -7.38
N LYS A 57 15.80 6.07 -8.63
CA LYS A 57 15.01 6.45 -9.81
C LYS A 57 14.35 5.17 -10.31
N ARG A 58 13.02 5.16 -10.43
CA ARG A 58 12.31 4.03 -11.04
C ARG A 58 12.39 4.16 -12.56
N GLU A 59 12.78 3.07 -13.20
CA GLU A 59 12.79 2.97 -14.66
C GLU A 59 11.36 2.72 -15.18
N PRO A 60 10.94 3.41 -16.25
CA PRO A 60 9.61 3.24 -16.83
C PRO A 60 9.52 1.89 -17.50
N GLN A 61 8.51 1.11 -17.13
CA GLN A 61 8.32 -0.26 -17.63
C GLN A 61 7.77 -0.31 -19.06
N ASN A 62 7.13 0.77 -19.53
CA ASN A 62 6.52 0.86 -20.86
C ASN A 62 6.78 2.24 -21.46
N THR A 63 7.61 2.31 -22.49
CA THR A 63 7.72 3.50 -23.34
C THR A 63 6.53 3.50 -24.31
N SER A 64 5.56 4.39 -24.09
CA SER A 64 4.41 4.50 -24.99
C SER A 64 4.86 5.14 -26.31
N PRO A 65 4.54 4.55 -27.49
CA PRO A 65 5.10 5.00 -28.76
C PRO A 65 4.55 6.34 -29.26
N SER A 66 3.45 6.84 -28.69
CA SER A 66 2.78 8.08 -29.16
C SER A 66 3.36 9.37 -28.57
N TRP A 67 4.29 9.30 -27.61
CA TRP A 67 4.92 10.47 -26.99
C TRP A 67 6.35 10.14 -26.54
N ASN A 68 7.34 10.78 -27.17
CA ASN A 68 8.77 10.60 -26.90
C ASN A 68 9.23 11.32 -25.62
N VAL A 69 8.47 11.18 -24.52
CA VAL A 69 8.74 11.83 -23.23
C VAL A 69 8.78 10.77 -22.15
N MET A 70 9.92 10.64 -21.50
CA MET A 70 10.15 9.62 -20.49
C MET A 70 9.85 10.14 -19.09
N VAL A 71 8.75 9.67 -18.49
CA VAL A 71 8.36 10.01 -17.12
C VAL A 71 9.13 9.13 -16.13
N HIS A 72 9.63 9.76 -15.06
CA HIS A 72 10.46 9.11 -14.06
C HIS A 72 9.92 9.38 -12.66
N SER A 73 9.75 8.33 -11.86
CA SER A 73 9.38 8.45 -10.44
C SER A 73 10.63 8.33 -9.57
N TYR A 74 10.72 9.18 -8.55
CA TYR A 74 11.84 9.20 -7.62
C TYR A 74 11.40 8.76 -6.22
N TYR A 75 12.27 8.03 -5.55
CA TYR A 75 12.03 7.47 -4.23
C TYR A 75 13.26 7.67 -3.34
N ILE A 76 13.03 7.95 -2.06
CA ILE A 76 14.10 7.93 -1.06
C ILE A 76 13.97 6.64 -0.26
N ILE A 77 15.10 5.95 -0.14
CA ILE A 77 15.26 4.74 0.66
C ILE A 77 16.04 5.14 1.91
N VAL A 78 15.37 5.05 3.06
CA VAL A 78 15.85 5.41 4.39
C VAL A 78 16.14 4.12 5.16
N PRO A 79 17.32 3.94 5.76
CA PRO A 79 17.58 2.75 6.57
C PRO A 79 16.92 2.85 7.95
N SER A 80 16.50 1.71 8.50
CA SER A 80 16.05 1.55 9.88
C SER A 80 17.00 0.63 10.65
N ASP A 81 17.16 0.95 11.93
CA ASP A 81 17.70 0.12 13.01
C ASP A 81 17.16 -1.33 13.03
N SER A 82 15.92 -1.56 12.61
CA SER A 82 15.27 -2.88 12.48
C SER A 82 15.81 -3.77 11.34
N ALA A 83 16.98 -3.46 10.80
CA ALA A 83 17.56 -4.10 9.60
C ALA A 83 16.60 -4.12 8.39
N SER A 84 15.83 -3.04 8.22
CA SER A 84 14.90 -2.85 7.09
C SER A 84 15.15 -1.50 6.39
N LEU A 85 14.63 -1.35 5.17
CA LEU A 85 14.72 -0.11 4.40
C LEU A 85 13.31 0.44 4.15
N LEU A 86 13.06 1.69 4.53
CA LEU A 86 11.80 2.40 4.31
C LEU A 86 11.88 3.19 3.00
N VAL A 87 10.91 3.01 2.11
CA VAL A 87 10.80 3.72 0.83
C VAL A 87 9.70 4.77 0.92
N LYS A 88 10.05 6.04 0.70
CA LYS A 88 9.12 7.18 0.59
C LYS A 88 9.14 7.70 -0.86
N ALA A 89 7.99 8.05 -1.44
CA ALA A 89 7.94 8.69 -2.76
C ALA A 89 8.33 10.18 -2.64
N VAL A 90 9.03 10.71 -3.64
CA VAL A 90 9.49 12.10 -3.68
C VAL A 90 8.57 12.94 -4.55
N THR A 91 8.00 13.99 -4.00
CA THR A 91 7.19 14.96 -4.74
C THR A 91 8.10 15.80 -5.62
N THR A 92 8.04 15.57 -6.93
CA THR A 92 8.74 16.40 -7.93
C THR A 92 8.00 17.74 -8.14
N ARG A 93 8.64 18.69 -8.83
CA ARG A 93 8.13 20.06 -8.98
C ARG A 93 6.73 20.10 -9.61
N GLU A 94 6.47 19.23 -10.57
CA GLU A 94 5.21 19.07 -11.28
C GLU A 94 4.09 18.42 -10.45
N LEU A 95 4.42 17.82 -9.29
CA LEU A 95 3.47 17.27 -8.33
C LEU A 95 3.19 18.21 -7.15
N LEU A 96 3.97 19.29 -7.00
CA LEU A 96 3.74 20.32 -5.99
C LEU A 96 2.76 21.37 -6.52
N LEU A 97 1.76 21.73 -5.72
CA LEU A 97 0.97 22.93 -5.97
C LEU A 97 1.89 24.18 -5.90
N PRO A 98 1.63 25.22 -6.72
CA PRO A 98 2.36 26.47 -6.64
C PRO A 98 2.33 27.03 -5.21
N SER A 99 3.49 27.05 -4.59
CA SER A 99 3.68 27.48 -3.21
C SER A 99 4.97 28.29 -3.11
N THR A 100 4.94 29.36 -2.33
CA THR A 100 6.14 30.04 -1.86
C THR A 100 6.80 29.16 -0.82
N PHE A 101 7.56 28.15 -1.27
CA PHE A 101 8.40 27.35 -0.38
C PHE A 101 9.29 28.34 0.40
N PRO A 102 9.16 28.44 1.73
CA PRO A 102 9.91 29.42 2.48
C PRO A 102 11.40 29.14 2.28
N ALA A 103 12.16 30.19 1.96
CA ALA A 103 13.61 30.11 2.04
C ALA A 103 14.02 29.66 3.45
N LEU A 104 15.13 28.94 3.57
CA LEU A 104 15.67 28.53 4.88
C LEU A 104 15.78 29.77 5.78
N LEU A 105 14.90 29.85 6.78
CA LEU A 105 14.85 30.98 7.71
C LEU A 105 16.13 30.95 8.55
N ALA A 106 17.07 31.84 8.22
CA ALA A 106 18.31 32.00 8.96
C ALA A 106 18.10 32.73 10.30
N GLU A 107 17.00 33.48 10.40
CA GLU A 107 16.64 34.28 11.58
C GLU A 107 15.96 33.40 12.64
N HIS A 108 16.47 33.46 13.86
CA HIS A 108 15.91 32.72 14.98
C HIS A 108 14.67 33.45 15.53
N PRO A 109 13.62 32.73 15.97
CA PRO A 109 12.46 33.37 16.59
C PRO A 109 12.85 34.18 17.83
N GLU A 110 12.10 35.24 18.15
CA GLU A 110 12.42 36.04 19.33
C GLU A 110 12.38 35.20 20.62
N ARG A 111 13.29 35.51 21.54
CA ARG A 111 13.47 34.77 22.80
C ARG A 111 12.19 34.73 23.66
N SER A 112 11.35 35.76 23.57
CA SER A 112 10.01 35.84 24.20
C SER A 112 9.11 34.66 23.79
N PHE A 113 8.91 34.48 22.48
CA PHE A 113 8.10 33.40 21.93
C PHE A 113 8.73 32.02 22.20
N LEU A 114 10.06 31.89 22.08
CA LEU A 114 10.76 30.64 22.39
C LEU A 114 10.54 30.19 23.85
N LEU A 115 10.55 31.11 24.81
CA LEU A 115 10.29 30.78 26.22
C LEU A 115 8.82 30.37 26.46
N SER A 116 7.88 31.03 25.80
CA SER A 116 6.45 30.67 25.86
C SER A 116 6.22 29.25 25.33
N GLU A 117 6.67 28.96 24.11
CA GLU A 117 6.53 27.64 23.50
C GLU A 117 7.26 26.55 24.29
N GLN A 118 8.49 26.81 24.78
CA GLN A 118 9.21 25.85 25.61
C GLN A 118 8.47 25.55 26.92
N SER A 119 7.81 26.55 27.53
CA SER A 119 7.01 26.33 28.74
C SER A 119 5.77 25.46 28.47
N ALA A 120 5.11 25.64 27.32
CA ALA A 120 4.00 24.80 26.88
C ALA A 120 4.47 23.36 26.59
N LEU A 121 5.55 23.19 25.83
CA LEU A 121 6.14 21.87 25.53
C LEU A 121 6.60 21.13 26.80
N ASN A 122 7.16 21.83 27.78
CA ASN A 122 7.58 21.23 29.06
C ASN A 122 6.39 20.74 29.93
N SER A 123 5.16 21.18 29.63
CA SER A 123 3.95 20.70 30.30
C SER A 123 3.37 19.41 29.72
N LEU A 124 3.89 18.95 28.57
CA LEU A 124 3.45 17.73 27.91
C LEU A 124 4.13 16.50 28.53
N GLU A 125 3.36 15.43 28.75
CA GLU A 125 3.91 14.13 29.11
C GLU A 125 4.65 13.51 27.92
N VAL A 126 5.91 13.13 28.13
CA VAL A 126 6.76 12.55 27.08
C VAL A 126 6.86 11.04 27.28
N GLU A 127 6.18 10.28 26.43
CA GLU A 127 6.31 8.82 26.40
C GLU A 127 7.72 8.39 25.92
N VAL A 128 8.37 7.51 26.68
CA VAL A 128 9.71 6.98 26.34
C VAL A 128 9.70 6.10 25.09
N ALA A 129 8.59 5.42 24.83
CA ALA A 129 8.42 4.55 23.66
C ALA A 129 6.96 4.55 23.18
N TYR A 130 6.72 5.17 22.03
CA TYR A 130 5.42 5.21 21.39
C TYR A 130 5.25 4.05 20.40
N ASN A 131 4.18 3.26 20.53
CA ASN A 131 3.80 2.24 19.54
C ASN A 131 2.54 2.66 18.77
N PRO A 132 2.65 3.08 17.49
CA PRO A 132 1.50 3.47 16.67
C PRO A 132 0.41 2.40 16.56
N LEU A 133 0.74 1.11 16.72
CA LEU A 133 -0.22 0.02 16.65
C LEU A 133 -1.20 -0.02 17.84
N HIS A 134 -0.94 0.74 18.92
CA HIS A 134 -1.87 0.88 20.04
C HIS A 134 -3.01 1.88 19.75
N LEU A 135 -2.92 2.69 18.69
CA LEU A 135 -3.97 3.62 18.27
C LEU A 135 -5.25 2.89 17.85
N LYS A 136 -6.33 3.07 18.60
CA LYS A 136 -7.66 2.56 18.26
C LYS A 136 -8.43 3.58 17.41
N SER A 137 -8.21 3.56 16.10
CA SER A 137 -8.94 4.40 15.12
C SER A 137 -10.46 4.14 15.06
N ASN A 138 -10.94 3.06 15.71
CA ASN A 138 -12.31 2.56 15.65
C ASN A 138 -12.85 2.24 14.24
N LEU A 139 -11.99 2.25 13.21
CA LEU A 139 -12.38 2.01 11.82
C LEU A 139 -13.17 0.71 11.63
N TYR A 140 -12.73 -0.39 12.24
CA TYR A 140 -13.46 -1.67 12.17
C TYR A 140 -14.85 -1.60 12.83
N LYS A 141 -14.99 -0.87 13.95
CA LYS A 141 -16.29 -0.65 14.62
C LYS A 141 -17.23 0.20 13.76
N TYR A 142 -16.70 1.20 13.07
CA TYR A 142 -17.45 2.04 12.12
C TYR A 142 -17.85 1.26 10.86
N LEU A 143 -16.91 0.57 10.21
CA LEU A 143 -17.22 -0.29 9.06
C LEU A 143 -18.24 -1.37 9.44
N LYS A 144 -18.14 -1.95 10.64
CA LYS A 144 -19.16 -2.87 11.15
C LYS A 144 -20.53 -2.20 11.29
N SER A 145 -20.63 -0.98 11.81
CA SER A 145 -21.93 -0.29 11.95
C SER A 145 -22.51 0.22 10.62
N VAL A 146 -21.69 0.44 9.59
CA VAL A 146 -22.15 0.79 8.25
C VAL A 146 -22.58 -0.46 7.46
N LEU A 147 -21.74 -1.48 7.42
CA LEU A 147 -21.94 -2.68 6.59
C LEU A 147 -22.93 -3.69 7.20
N TYR A 148 -23.02 -3.78 8.53
CA TYR A 148 -23.97 -4.67 9.22
C TYR A 148 -25.26 -3.95 9.64
N LYS A 149 -25.58 -2.77 9.09
CA LYS A 149 -26.92 -2.19 9.22
C LYS A 149 -27.92 -3.17 8.62
N PRO A 150 -28.82 -3.78 9.40
CA PRO A 150 -29.85 -4.63 8.83
C PRO A 150 -30.74 -3.76 7.95
N LEU A 151 -31.09 -4.26 6.76
CA LEU A 151 -32.05 -3.62 5.85
C LEU A 151 -33.50 -3.63 6.38
N HIS A 152 -33.66 -3.92 7.68
CA HIS A 152 -34.90 -4.13 8.41
C HIS A 152 -34.95 -3.27 9.65
N ARG A 153 -35.15 -1.97 9.42
CA ARG A 153 -36.09 -1.20 10.24
C ARG A 153 -37.05 -0.42 9.34
N GLN A 154 -37.77 -1.16 8.49
CA GLN A 154 -39.14 -0.75 8.18
C GLN A 154 -39.89 -0.76 9.51
N GLN A 155 -39.91 0.39 10.16
CA GLN A 155 -40.69 0.61 11.36
C GLN A 155 -42.14 0.54 10.94
N ALA A 156 -42.78 -0.61 11.20
CA ALA A 156 -44.21 -0.77 11.03
C ALA A 156 -44.89 0.27 11.93
N GLN A 157 -45.31 1.38 11.31
CA GLN A 157 -46.22 2.34 11.91
C GLN A 157 -47.48 1.57 12.34
N PRO A 158 -47.89 1.62 13.63
CA PRO A 158 -49.21 1.16 14.02
C PRO A 158 -50.25 2.03 13.29
N ARG A 159 -50.80 1.49 12.21
CA ARG A 159 -51.89 2.12 11.45
C ARG A 159 -53.18 1.93 12.24
N ASP A 160 -53.49 2.89 13.09
CA ASP A 160 -54.81 3.02 13.68
C ASP A 160 -55.50 4.32 13.23
N GLN A 161 -56.77 4.16 12.84
CA GLN A 161 -57.81 5.20 12.76
C GLN A 161 -57.78 6.20 11.57
N ARG A 162 -58.05 5.65 10.39
CA ARG A 162 -59.32 5.87 9.63
C ARG A 162 -59.90 7.30 9.53
N LEU A 163 -59.87 7.87 8.31
CA LEU A 163 -61.03 8.46 7.61
C LEU A 163 -60.68 8.54 6.11
N GLU A 164 -61.12 7.60 5.26
CA GLU A 164 -62.36 7.73 4.48
C GLU A 164 -62.61 9.13 3.88
N ARG A 165 -62.25 9.32 2.59
CA ARG A 165 -63.24 9.64 1.54
C ARG A 165 -62.65 9.72 0.11
N HIS A 166 -63.41 9.11 -0.80
CA HIS A 166 -63.61 9.45 -2.22
C HIS A 166 -62.58 9.01 -3.28
N GLN A 167 -63.06 8.10 -4.13
CA GLN A 167 -62.54 7.70 -5.45
C GLN A 167 -63.43 8.33 -6.54
N PRO A 168 -62.96 8.44 -7.80
CA PRO A 168 -63.71 7.70 -8.85
C PRO A 168 -62.85 7.07 -9.97
N LYS A 169 -63.27 5.87 -10.43
CA LYS A 169 -63.43 5.36 -11.83
C LYS A 169 -62.52 5.92 -12.96
N GLN A 170 -61.98 5.16 -13.93
CA GLN A 170 -62.14 3.74 -14.36
C GLN A 170 -61.01 3.37 -15.39
N VAL A 171 -60.61 2.08 -15.49
CA VAL A 171 -60.39 1.23 -16.73
C VAL A 171 -59.68 1.87 -17.96
N SER A 172 -58.68 1.31 -18.66
CA SER A 172 -57.95 0.02 -18.69
C SER A 172 -56.71 0.10 -19.63
N LEU A 173 -55.75 -0.84 -19.49
CA LEU A 173 -54.86 -1.48 -20.50
C LEU A 173 -53.39 -1.62 -20.04
N LEU A 174 -52.92 -2.88 -19.99
CA LEU A 174 -51.53 -3.32 -19.78
C LEU A 174 -50.72 -3.24 -21.11
N PRO A 175 -49.39 -3.52 -21.13
CA PRO A 175 -48.36 -3.34 -20.09
C PRO A 175 -47.08 -2.67 -20.67
N HIS A 176 -46.18 -2.16 -19.81
CA HIS A 176 -44.74 -2.23 -20.12
C HIS A 176 -43.89 -2.52 -18.89
N GLN A 177 -43.17 -3.64 -18.95
CA GLN A 177 -42.14 -4.00 -17.98
C GLN A 177 -40.83 -3.30 -18.34
N SER A 178 -40.17 -2.68 -17.36
CA SER A 178 -38.76 -2.29 -17.46
C SER A 178 -38.08 -2.54 -16.12
N ARG A 179 -37.84 -3.83 -15.83
CA ARG A 179 -37.18 -4.28 -14.60
C ARG A 179 -35.72 -4.57 -14.90
N ALA A 180 -34.89 -3.53 -14.93
CA ALA A 180 -33.45 -3.67 -15.10
C ALA A 180 -32.84 -4.43 -13.90
N LYS A 181 -32.67 -5.74 -14.05
CA LYS A 181 -31.87 -6.57 -13.14
C LYS A 181 -30.40 -6.50 -13.58
N ALA A 182 -29.59 -5.76 -12.84
CA ALA A 182 -28.14 -5.85 -12.97
C ALA A 182 -27.66 -7.14 -12.29
N THR A 183 -27.28 -8.14 -13.09
CA THR A 183 -26.66 -9.37 -12.58
C THR A 183 -25.14 -9.17 -12.58
N VAL A 184 -24.54 -9.02 -11.40
CA VAL A 184 -23.08 -9.06 -11.26
C VAL A 184 -22.66 -10.53 -11.14
N ALA A 185 -21.72 -10.97 -11.99
CA ALA A 185 -21.19 -12.32 -11.91
C ALA A 185 -20.42 -12.51 -10.58
N PRO A 186 -20.63 -13.62 -9.85
CA PRO A 186 -19.86 -13.89 -8.64
C PRO A 186 -18.39 -14.13 -9.00
N LEU A 187 -17.49 -13.47 -8.26
CA LEU A 187 -16.05 -13.70 -8.38
C LEU A 187 -15.72 -15.14 -7.97
N LEU A 188 -15.00 -15.85 -8.84
CA LEU A 188 -14.48 -17.18 -8.52
C LEU A 188 -13.44 -17.07 -7.40
N MET A 189 -13.83 -17.49 -6.19
CA MET A 189 -12.90 -17.64 -5.07
C MET A 189 -12.02 -18.87 -5.35
N ALA A 190 -10.70 -18.67 -5.33
CA ALA A 190 -9.75 -19.77 -5.45
C ALA A 190 -9.89 -20.73 -4.25
N PRO A 191 -9.89 -22.07 -4.46
CA PRO A 191 -9.99 -23.02 -3.36
C PRO A 191 -8.71 -23.05 -2.51
N SER A 192 -8.89 -23.20 -1.20
CA SER A 192 -7.81 -23.36 -0.23
C SER A 192 -7.11 -24.72 -0.38
N PRO A 193 -5.77 -24.81 -0.32
CA PRO A 193 -5.05 -26.05 -0.51
C PRO A 193 -4.93 -26.85 0.80
N VAL A 194 -5.79 -27.87 0.99
CA VAL A 194 -5.57 -28.90 2.01
C VAL A 194 -5.80 -30.31 1.43
N GLN A 195 -4.68 -30.99 1.19
CA GLN A 195 -4.43 -32.44 1.20
C GLN A 195 -5.17 -33.40 0.23
N VAL A 196 -4.35 -33.90 -0.72
CA VAL A 196 -4.12 -35.33 -1.06
C VAL A 196 -5.33 -36.20 -1.46
N PHE A 197 -5.31 -36.74 -2.70
CA PHE A 197 -5.24 -38.20 -2.98
C PHE A 197 -4.90 -38.46 -4.48
N ARG A 198 -3.99 -39.43 -4.73
CA ARG A 198 -3.74 -40.16 -6.01
C ARG A 198 -4.30 -41.60 -5.84
N PRO A 199 -4.45 -42.48 -6.86
CA PRO A 199 -3.83 -42.53 -8.21
C PRO A 199 -4.90 -42.37 -9.33
N ALA A 200 -4.80 -42.82 -10.61
CA ALA A 200 -3.86 -43.63 -11.41
C ALA A 200 -3.93 -43.14 -12.89
N ALA A 201 -2.87 -43.07 -13.71
CA ALA A 201 -2.03 -44.08 -14.40
C ALA A 201 -2.39 -44.29 -15.89
N VAL A 202 -1.35 -44.58 -16.70
CA VAL A 202 -1.33 -44.96 -18.14
C VAL A 202 -1.53 -43.84 -19.18
N GLY A 203 -0.54 -43.75 -20.09
CA GLY A 203 -0.52 -42.86 -21.26
C GLY A 203 0.91 -42.68 -21.79
N ARG A 204 1.41 -43.64 -22.58
CA ARG A 204 2.72 -43.54 -23.25
C ARG A 204 2.67 -42.43 -24.32
N ASP A 205 3.77 -41.71 -24.51
CA ASP A 205 4.61 -41.95 -25.68
C ASP A 205 6.02 -41.35 -25.55
N SER A 206 6.93 -41.85 -26.37
CA SER A 206 8.38 -41.71 -26.24
C SER A 206 9.00 -41.22 -27.54
N CYS A 207 9.69 -40.07 -27.50
CA CYS A 207 10.63 -39.66 -28.53
C CYS A 207 11.96 -39.21 -27.92
N GLU A 208 12.96 -40.07 -28.07
CA GLU A 208 14.38 -39.77 -28.25
C GLU A 208 14.62 -38.58 -29.24
N ARG A 209 15.76 -37.85 -29.31
CA ARG A 209 17.04 -37.86 -28.59
C ARG A 209 18.00 -36.82 -29.21
N SER A 210 18.77 -36.11 -28.38
CA SER A 210 20.00 -35.40 -28.79
C SER A 210 20.84 -35.09 -27.54
N LEU A 211 21.74 -35.98 -27.12
CA LEU A 211 23.13 -36.11 -27.59
C LEU A 211 23.97 -34.83 -27.41
N LEU A 212 24.65 -34.75 -26.26
CA LEU A 212 25.89 -33.99 -26.06
C LEU A 212 26.99 -34.96 -25.58
N PRO A 213 28.24 -34.88 -26.07
CA PRO A 213 29.31 -35.76 -25.64
C PRO A 213 29.93 -35.38 -24.29
N LYS A 214 30.14 -36.40 -23.45
CA LYS A 214 31.32 -36.56 -22.57
C LYS A 214 32.55 -36.91 -23.45
N GLU A 215 33.82 -36.83 -23.04
CA GLU A 215 34.52 -36.63 -21.76
C GLU A 215 36.01 -36.35 -22.07
N TYR A 216 36.75 -35.64 -21.19
CA TYR A 216 38.22 -35.68 -20.99
C TYR A 216 38.51 -34.87 -19.70
N GLU A 217 39.28 -35.28 -18.69
CA GLU A 217 40.04 -36.52 -18.43
C GLU A 217 39.93 -36.89 -16.94
N GLU A 218 39.95 -38.19 -16.59
CA GLU A 218 41.10 -38.88 -15.95
C GLU A 218 40.96 -40.41 -16.12
#